data_AF-A0A2M8KSM2-F1
#
_entry.id   AF-A0A2M8KSM2-F1
#
_cell.length_a   1.000
_cell.length_b   1.000
_cell.length_c   1.000
_cell.angle_alpha   90.00
_cell.angle_beta   90.00
_cell.angle_gamma   90.00
#
_symmetry.space_group_name_H-M   'P 1'
#
loop_
_entity.id
_entity.type
_entity.pdbx_description
1 polymer ?
#
loop_
_entity_poly.entity_id
_entity_poly.type
_entity_poly.pdbx_seq_one_letter_code
_entity_poly.pdbx_strand_id
1 'polypeptide(L)'
;MVCIVLDQKDSIELSSSDRLKNTFITGLPGNGITYYFSNLILQDVSSNQPSIVIDPYGDLSNRIIKNTPEKKLGNIAYIDIWHEQLPVGLNIFQARNEFDKKEIGNIVLKLMYDLYDPQRTGVIGPRFDHAVRNAITTIFYDENPSFLELLKCLTDSSYVNKLVGKITDPIVKNYWTKQIAQTSDFHKSEILDYIVSKFSRFVSDTRLRKIVCQPQDTIDFQKLLQEKKTILLDFSEYYYDREAN
;
A
#
# COMPACT_ATOMS: atom_id res chain seq x y z
N MET A 1 -4.88 -18.37 22.02
CA MET A 1 -3.50 -18.49 21.50
C MET A 1 -3.23 -19.97 21.31
N VAL A 2 -3.05 -20.43 20.07
CA VAL A 2 -2.63 -21.81 19.80
C VAL A 2 -1.10 -21.79 19.71
N CYS A 3 -0.42 -22.52 20.59
CA CYS A 3 1.03 -22.66 20.56
C CYS A 3 1.37 -23.97 19.86
N ILE A 4 2.05 -23.90 18.73
CA ILE A 4 2.51 -25.06 17.96
C ILE A 4 4.03 -25.17 18.14
N VAL A 5 4.49 -26.26 18.76
CA VAL A 5 5.92 -26.56 18.93
C VAL A 5 6.31 -27.59 17.87
N LEU A 6 7.21 -27.21 16.95
CA LEU A 6 7.59 -28.00 15.77
C LEU A 6 8.58 -29.16 16.07
N ASP A 7 8.73 -29.58 17.33
CA ASP A 7 9.65 -30.65 17.76
C ASP A 7 8.94 -31.99 18.06
N GLN A 8 7.66 -32.11 17.71
CA GLN A 8 6.88 -33.34 17.85
C GLN A 8 6.69 -34.04 16.51
N LYS A 9 6.73 -35.39 16.51
CA LYS A 9 6.55 -36.24 15.32
C LYS A 9 5.09 -36.38 14.85
N ASP A 10 4.14 -35.79 15.59
CA ASP A 10 2.72 -35.90 15.27
C ASP A 10 2.31 -34.89 14.20
N SER A 11 1.32 -35.27 13.38
CA SER A 11 0.71 -34.34 12.41
C SER A 11 -0.04 -33.25 13.16
N ILE A 12 0.40 -32.00 13.00
CA ILE A 12 -0.25 -30.84 13.59
C ILE A 12 -1.15 -30.20 12.53
N GLU A 13 -2.45 -30.13 12.82
CA GLU A 13 -3.45 -29.54 11.94
C GLU A 13 -3.97 -28.22 12.50
N LEU A 14 -4.19 -27.25 11.60
CA LEU A 14 -4.80 -25.98 11.93
C LEU A 14 -6.25 -26.00 11.41
N SER A 15 -7.21 -26.09 12.34
CA SER A 15 -8.63 -26.11 11.98
C SER A 15 -9.04 -24.80 11.29
N SER A 16 -10.05 -24.85 10.41
CA SER A 16 -10.58 -23.62 9.77
C SER A 16 -11.05 -22.59 10.80
N SER A 17 -11.58 -23.02 11.95
CA SER A 17 -11.97 -22.13 13.04
C SER A 17 -10.77 -21.46 13.73
N ASP A 18 -9.62 -22.13 13.80
CA ASP A 18 -8.41 -21.55 14.40
C ASP A 18 -7.67 -20.64 13.41
N ARG A 19 -7.78 -20.90 12.10
CA ARG A 19 -7.29 -19.99 11.05
C ARG A 19 -7.92 -18.60 11.13
N LEU A 20 -9.16 -18.50 11.64
CA LEU A 20 -9.84 -17.22 11.84
C LEU A 20 -9.27 -16.39 13.00
N LYS A 21 -8.45 -16.97 13.88
CA LYS A 21 -8.01 -16.34 15.14
C LYS A 21 -6.65 -15.63 15.07
N ASN A 22 -6.18 -15.27 13.87
CA ASN A 22 -4.83 -14.75 13.59
C ASN A 22 -3.70 -15.66 14.12
N THR A 23 -2.70 -15.95 13.28
CA THR A 23 -1.57 -16.80 13.68
C THR A 23 -0.28 -15.99 13.70
N PHE A 24 0.39 -15.99 14.84
CA PHE A 24 1.73 -15.41 14.99
C PHE A 24 2.76 -16.55 14.99
N ILE A 25 3.71 -16.48 14.06
CA ILE A 25 4.76 -17.49 13.88
C ILE A 25 6.11 -16.80 14.12
N THR A 26 6.93 -17.39 14.98
CA THR A 26 8.24 -16.85 15.35
C THR A 26 9.28 -17.96 15.42
N GLY A 27 10.54 -17.61 15.18
CA GLY A 27 11.68 -18.51 15.26
C GLY A 27 12.94 -17.85 14.72
N LEU A 28 14.09 -18.49 14.95
CA LEU A 28 15.37 -18.02 14.41
C LEU A 28 15.46 -18.31 12.90
N PRO A 29 16.18 -17.48 12.13
CA PRO A 29 16.54 -17.80 10.75
C PRO A 29 17.14 -19.21 10.65
N GLY A 30 16.75 -19.97 9.62
CA GLY A 30 17.19 -21.35 9.43
C GLY A 30 16.31 -22.41 10.11
N ASN A 31 15.39 -22.05 11.00
CA ASN A 31 14.53 -23.01 11.71
C ASN A 31 13.28 -23.44 10.92
N GLY A 32 13.27 -23.27 9.59
CA GLY A 32 12.18 -23.78 8.74
C GLY A 32 10.90 -22.94 8.71
N ILE A 33 10.91 -21.67 9.11
CA ILE A 33 9.73 -20.78 9.03
C ILE A 33 9.23 -20.66 7.59
N THR A 34 10.12 -20.39 6.62
CA THR A 34 9.75 -20.36 5.18
C THR A 34 9.18 -21.70 4.71
N TYR A 35 9.73 -22.81 5.22
CA TYR A 35 9.23 -24.15 4.93
C TYR A 35 7.78 -24.31 5.43
N TYR A 36 7.52 -23.91 6.67
CA TYR A 36 6.19 -23.93 7.27
C TYR A 36 5.18 -23.09 6.48
N PHE A 37 5.50 -21.82 6.18
CA PHE A 37 4.63 -20.96 5.35
C PHE A 37 4.37 -21.58 3.98
N SER A 38 5.41 -22.07 3.30
CA SER A 38 5.26 -22.67 1.98
C SER A 38 4.30 -23.87 1.99
N ASN A 39 4.36 -24.71 3.03
CA ASN A 39 3.47 -25.86 3.12
C ASN A 39 2.02 -25.47 3.39
N LEU A 40 1.79 -24.46 4.25
CA LEU A 40 0.44 -23.92 4.46
C LEU A 40 -0.15 -23.38 3.16
N ILE A 41 0.64 -22.60 2.43
CA ILE A 41 0.18 -21.96 1.19
C ILE A 41 -0.04 -23.01 0.09
N LEU A 42 0.84 -24.01 -0.04
CA LEU A 42 0.65 -25.11 -1.01
C LEU A 42 -0.62 -25.92 -0.73
N GLN A 43 -1.01 -26.08 0.54
CA GLN A 43 -2.29 -26.69 0.91
C GLN A 43 -3.47 -25.81 0.46
N ASP A 44 -3.37 -24.49 0.65
CA ASP A 44 -4.37 -23.53 0.15
C ASP A 44 -4.48 -23.57 -1.38
N VAL A 45 -3.36 -23.58 -2.11
CA VAL A 45 -3.34 -23.72 -3.58
C VAL A 45 -4.00 -25.04 -4.01
N SER A 46 -3.71 -26.13 -3.31
CA SER A 46 -4.25 -27.45 -3.62
C SER A 46 -5.76 -27.53 -3.38
N SER A 47 -6.25 -26.89 -2.33
CA SER A 47 -7.65 -26.83 -1.92
C SER A 47 -8.45 -25.67 -2.54
N ASN A 48 -7.84 -24.88 -3.43
CA ASN A 48 -8.42 -23.67 -4.05
C ASN A 48 -8.94 -22.67 -3.01
N GLN A 49 -8.20 -22.50 -1.90
CA GLN A 49 -8.45 -21.45 -0.93
C GLN A 49 -7.69 -20.19 -1.35
N PRO A 50 -8.38 -19.05 -1.55
CA PRO A 50 -7.70 -17.81 -1.92
C PRO A 50 -6.81 -17.32 -0.78
N SER A 51 -5.64 -16.80 -1.12
CA SER A 51 -4.68 -16.26 -0.16
C SER A 51 -3.87 -15.14 -0.80
N ILE A 52 -3.39 -14.20 0.02
CA ILE A 52 -2.45 -13.16 -0.40
C ILE A 52 -1.16 -13.38 0.39
N VAL A 53 -0.05 -13.47 -0.33
CA VAL A 53 1.29 -13.66 0.22
C VAL A 53 2.09 -12.42 -0.12
N ILE A 54 2.61 -11.75 0.91
CA ILE A 54 3.54 -10.63 0.78
C ILE A 54 4.92 -11.18 1.05
N ASP A 55 5.78 -11.18 0.04
CA ASP A 55 7.11 -11.76 0.09
C ASP A 55 8.19 -10.71 -0.15
N PRO A 56 8.85 -10.22 0.93
CA PRO A 56 9.91 -9.23 0.81
C PRO A 56 11.16 -9.72 0.07
N TYR A 57 11.40 -11.04 0.05
CA TYR A 57 12.69 -11.62 -0.37
C TYR A 57 12.58 -12.55 -1.58
N GLY A 58 11.36 -12.93 -1.97
CA GLY A 58 11.06 -13.73 -3.16
C GLY A 58 11.33 -15.23 -2.98
N ASP A 59 11.99 -15.64 -1.90
CA ASP A 59 12.34 -17.05 -1.64
C ASP A 59 11.10 -17.91 -1.36
N LEU A 60 10.12 -17.34 -0.65
CA LEU A 60 8.84 -18.01 -0.38
C LEU A 60 8.03 -18.18 -1.66
N SER A 61 7.92 -17.15 -2.49
CA SER A 61 7.18 -17.15 -3.77
C SER A 61 7.79 -18.15 -4.75
N ASN A 62 9.11 -18.13 -4.92
CA ASN A 62 9.84 -19.10 -5.73
C ASN A 62 9.60 -20.54 -5.24
N ARG A 63 9.61 -20.74 -3.92
CA ARG A 63 9.34 -22.05 -3.33
C ARG A 63 7.91 -22.51 -3.60
N ILE A 64 6.91 -21.64 -3.47
CA ILE A 64 5.51 -21.97 -3.74
C ILE A 64 5.33 -22.36 -5.21
N ILE A 65 5.84 -21.54 -6.15
CA ILE A 65 5.72 -21.80 -7.58
C ILE A 65 6.39 -23.14 -7.94
N LYS A 66 7.64 -23.36 -7.48
CA LYS A 66 8.40 -24.59 -7.78
C LYS A 66 7.74 -25.87 -7.26
N ASN A 67 7.05 -25.80 -6.12
CA ASN A 67 6.41 -26.97 -5.49
C ASN A 67 4.92 -27.10 -5.84
N THR A 68 4.35 -26.16 -6.60
CA THR A 68 2.96 -26.24 -7.05
C THR A 68 2.87 -27.19 -8.25
N PRO A 69 1.99 -28.21 -8.22
CA PRO A 69 1.78 -29.08 -9.37
C PRO A 69 1.37 -28.28 -10.61
N GLU A 70 1.86 -28.65 -11.79
CA GLU A 70 1.64 -27.91 -13.05
C GLU A 70 0.15 -27.60 -13.30
N LYS A 71 -0.72 -28.60 -13.09
CA LYS A 71 -2.19 -28.48 -13.22
C LYS A 71 -2.84 -27.44 -12.28
N LYS A 72 -2.11 -26.96 -11.26
CA LYS A 72 -2.54 -25.97 -10.26
C LYS A 72 -1.85 -24.62 -10.42
N LEU A 73 -0.84 -24.48 -11.28
CA LEU A 73 -0.14 -23.20 -11.49
C LEU A 73 -1.10 -22.08 -11.95
N GLY A 74 -2.14 -22.42 -12.72
CA GLY A 74 -3.19 -21.48 -13.12
C GLY A 74 -3.97 -20.87 -11.95
N ASN A 75 -3.86 -21.40 -10.72
CA ASN A 75 -4.46 -20.81 -9.53
C ASN A 75 -3.56 -19.76 -8.86
N ILE A 76 -2.33 -19.58 -9.33
CA ILE A 76 -1.40 -18.60 -8.77
C ILE A 76 -1.44 -17.34 -9.64
N ALA A 77 -1.60 -16.19 -8.99
CA ALA A 77 -1.35 -14.88 -9.58
C ALA A 77 -0.02 -14.36 -9.03
N TYR A 78 1.04 -14.47 -9.81
CA TYR A 78 2.36 -13.95 -9.44
C TYR A 78 2.49 -12.51 -9.91
N ILE A 79 2.86 -11.63 -8.99
CA ILE A 79 2.94 -10.19 -9.20
C ILE A 79 4.30 -9.73 -8.69
N ASP A 80 5.20 -9.48 -9.64
CA ASP A 80 6.46 -8.81 -9.37
C ASP A 80 6.21 -7.30 -9.32
N ILE A 81 6.35 -6.72 -8.13
CA ILE A 81 6.21 -5.27 -7.89
C ILE A 81 7.29 -4.48 -8.65
N TRP A 82 8.40 -5.16 -8.93
CA TRP A 82 9.56 -4.81 -9.74
C TRP A 82 9.25 -4.43 -11.20
N HIS A 83 8.30 -5.16 -11.80
CA HIS A 83 8.34 -5.48 -13.22
C HIS A 83 8.32 -4.26 -14.15
N GLU A 84 9.43 -4.00 -14.84
CA GLU A 84 9.63 -2.79 -15.65
C GLU A 84 8.63 -2.65 -16.80
N GLN A 85 8.30 -3.76 -17.48
CA GLN A 85 7.41 -3.76 -18.64
C GLN A 85 5.92 -3.87 -18.25
N LEU A 86 5.62 -4.25 -17.00
CA LEU A 86 4.27 -4.47 -16.48
C LEU A 86 4.16 -3.79 -15.12
N PRO A 87 4.30 -2.45 -15.06
CA PRO A 87 4.39 -1.74 -13.80
C PRO A 87 3.09 -1.86 -13.02
N VAL A 88 3.21 -2.34 -11.78
CA VAL A 88 2.08 -2.46 -10.85
C VAL A 88 1.64 -1.08 -10.41
N GLY A 89 0.44 -0.66 -10.79
CA GLY A 89 -0.24 0.53 -10.27
C GLY A 89 -1.14 0.21 -9.09
N LEU A 90 -0.92 0.91 -7.97
CA LEU A 90 -1.70 0.83 -6.73
C LEU A 90 -2.00 2.25 -6.24
N ASN A 91 -3.13 2.79 -6.67
CA ASN A 91 -3.58 4.11 -6.34
C ASN A 91 -4.58 4.07 -5.17
N ILE A 92 -4.10 4.44 -3.98
CA ILE A 92 -4.94 4.52 -2.78
C ILE A 92 -6.08 5.55 -2.89
N PHE A 93 -6.01 6.50 -3.83
CA PHE A 93 -7.01 7.55 -4.01
C PHE A 93 -8.16 7.13 -4.94
N GLN A 94 -8.27 5.84 -5.29
CA GLN A 94 -9.44 5.30 -5.98
C GLN A 94 -10.64 5.09 -5.05
N ALA A 95 -11.31 6.18 -4.69
CA ALA A 95 -12.55 6.11 -3.94
C ALA A 95 -13.71 5.61 -4.82
N ARG A 96 -14.49 4.63 -4.35
CA ARG A 96 -15.73 4.19 -5.04
C ARG A 96 -16.94 5.03 -4.61
N ASN A 97 -16.85 5.68 -3.45
CA ASN A 97 -17.89 6.53 -2.88
C ASN A 97 -17.32 7.61 -1.92
N GLU A 98 -18.16 8.50 -1.40
CA GLU A 98 -17.76 9.57 -0.46
C GLU A 98 -17.25 9.07 0.91
N PHE A 99 -17.75 7.94 1.40
CA PHE A 99 -17.26 7.33 2.64
C PHE A 99 -15.81 6.88 2.47
N ASP A 100 -15.49 6.26 1.33
CA ASP A 100 -14.13 5.84 0.98
C ASP A 100 -13.17 7.04 0.97
N LYS A 101 -13.59 8.21 0.47
CA LYS A 101 -12.74 9.43 0.43
C LYS A 101 -12.24 9.84 1.82
N LYS A 102 -13.14 9.83 2.82
CA LYS A 102 -12.79 10.18 4.21
C LYS A 102 -11.85 9.15 4.81
N GLU A 103 -12.11 7.87 4.54
CA GLU A 103 -11.30 6.78 5.07
C GLU A 103 -9.91 6.73 4.45
N ILE A 104 -9.79 7.01 3.15
CA ILE A 104 -8.49 7.18 2.46
C ILE A 104 -7.67 8.28 3.13
N GLY A 105 -8.29 9.41 3.47
CA GLY A 105 -7.62 10.48 4.23
C GLY A 105 -7.07 10.00 5.58
N ASN A 106 -7.80 9.16 6.29
CA ASN A 106 -7.35 8.57 7.56
C ASN A 106 -6.21 7.55 7.34
N ILE A 107 -6.31 6.69 6.32
CA ILE A 107 -5.29 5.70 5.99
C ILE A 107 -3.98 6.39 5.60
N VAL A 108 -4.03 7.42 4.76
CA VAL A 108 -2.83 8.16 4.35
C VAL A 108 -2.18 8.83 5.55
N LEU A 109 -2.95 9.46 6.44
CA LEU A 109 -2.39 10.04 7.67
C LEU A 109 -1.75 8.99 8.57
N LYS A 110 -2.43 7.85 8.77
CA LYS A 110 -1.88 6.75 9.56
C LYS A 110 -0.57 6.25 8.95
N LEU A 111 -0.51 6.07 7.63
CA LEU A 111 0.71 5.72 6.91
C LEU A 111 1.83 6.73 7.17
N MET A 112 1.55 8.04 7.09
CA MET A 112 2.56 9.06 7.37
C MET A 112 3.05 9.01 8.82
N TYR A 113 2.15 8.80 9.78
CA TYR A 113 2.52 8.60 11.18
C TYR A 113 3.41 7.37 11.38
N ASP A 114 3.05 6.23 10.79
CA ASP A 114 3.82 5.00 10.93
C ASP A 114 5.23 5.13 10.30
N LEU A 115 5.36 5.90 9.21
CA LEU A 115 6.63 6.12 8.52
C LEU A 115 7.55 7.14 9.19
N TYR A 116 7.01 8.24 9.71
CA TYR A 116 7.82 9.39 10.13
C TYR A 116 7.70 9.75 11.61
N ASP A 117 6.68 9.26 12.30
CA ASP A 117 6.49 9.51 13.73
C ASP A 117 5.81 8.33 14.46
N PRO A 118 6.33 7.09 14.34
CA PRO A 118 5.67 5.90 14.87
C PRO A 118 5.53 5.94 16.41
N GLN A 119 6.41 6.68 17.08
CA GLN A 119 6.40 6.87 18.53
C GLN A 119 5.65 8.13 18.99
N ARG A 120 5.06 8.91 18.07
CA ARG A 120 4.32 10.15 18.38
C ARG A 120 5.17 11.17 19.16
N THR A 121 6.41 11.35 18.73
CA THR A 121 7.39 12.30 19.27
C THR A 121 7.12 13.74 18.86
N GLY A 122 6.17 13.98 17.96
CA GLY A 122 5.76 15.31 17.51
C GLY A 122 6.37 15.74 16.18
N VAL A 123 7.03 14.82 15.46
CA VAL A 123 7.52 15.06 14.09
C VAL A 123 6.36 15.30 13.15
N ILE A 124 5.21 14.65 13.36
CA ILE A 124 3.94 14.94 12.68
C ILE A 124 2.93 15.42 13.72
N GLY A 125 2.19 16.48 13.39
CA GLY A 125 1.25 17.10 14.33
C GLY A 125 0.01 17.72 13.68
N PRO A 126 -0.82 18.44 14.45
CA PRO A 126 -2.14 18.91 14.00
C PRO A 126 -2.12 19.79 12.74
N ARG A 127 -1.05 20.56 12.52
CA ARG A 127 -0.90 21.37 11.30
C ARG A 127 -0.70 20.51 10.05
N PHE A 128 0.08 19.43 10.18
CA PHE A 128 0.27 18.45 9.11
C PHE A 128 -1.06 17.77 8.78
N ASP A 129 -1.75 17.26 9.80
CA ASP A 129 -3.05 16.60 9.65
C ASP A 129 -4.06 17.50 8.94
N HIS A 130 -4.16 18.75 9.40
CA HIS A 130 -5.08 19.71 8.83
C HIS A 130 -4.78 20.00 7.35
N ALA A 131 -3.52 20.25 7.00
CA ALA A 131 -3.14 20.54 5.62
C ALA A 131 -3.32 19.31 4.70
N VAL A 132 -2.89 18.14 5.14
CA VAL A 132 -3.00 16.89 4.36
C VAL A 132 -4.46 16.50 4.15
N ARG A 133 -5.33 16.61 5.16
CA ARG A 133 -6.77 16.33 4.99
C ARG A 133 -7.43 17.25 3.97
N ASN A 134 -7.12 18.55 4.03
CA ASN A 134 -7.65 19.50 3.05
C ASN A 134 -7.11 19.20 1.65
N ALA A 135 -5.82 18.90 1.51
CA ALA A 135 -5.21 18.55 0.23
C ALA A 135 -5.81 17.26 -0.36
N ILE A 136 -5.93 16.19 0.43
CA ILE A 136 -6.57 14.93 0.02
C ILE A 136 -8.03 15.17 -0.41
N THR A 137 -8.79 15.93 0.37
CA THR A 137 -10.19 16.23 0.01
C THR A 137 -10.26 17.05 -1.28
N THR A 138 -9.29 17.92 -1.52
CA THR A 138 -9.22 18.76 -2.73
C THR A 138 -8.92 17.93 -3.98
N ILE A 139 -7.98 16.99 -3.91
CA ILE A 139 -7.61 16.18 -5.09
C ILE A 139 -8.74 15.26 -5.56
N PHE A 140 -9.70 14.90 -4.70
CA PHE A 140 -10.90 14.16 -5.12
C PHE A 140 -11.84 14.95 -6.05
N TYR A 141 -11.58 16.24 -6.29
CA TYR A 141 -12.24 17.04 -7.33
C TYR A 141 -11.44 17.07 -8.65
N ASP A 142 -10.28 16.42 -8.69
CA ASP A 142 -9.57 16.08 -9.93
C ASP A 142 -10.16 14.80 -10.54
N GLU A 143 -9.97 14.60 -11.84
CA GLU A 143 -10.43 13.40 -12.55
C GLU A 143 -9.57 12.17 -12.20
N ASN A 144 -8.30 12.40 -11.86
CA ASN A 144 -7.31 11.35 -11.62
C ASN A 144 -6.52 11.63 -10.32
N PRO A 145 -7.16 11.53 -9.14
CA PRO A 145 -6.46 11.75 -7.88
C PRO A 145 -5.37 10.69 -7.69
N SER A 146 -4.16 11.10 -7.34
CA SER A 146 -3.04 10.22 -6.99
C SER A 146 -2.08 10.91 -6.00
N PHE A 147 -1.01 10.24 -5.59
CA PHE A 147 0.06 10.89 -4.82
C PHE A 147 0.73 12.06 -5.57
N LEU A 148 0.76 12.02 -6.90
CA LEU A 148 1.28 13.13 -7.71
C LEU A 148 0.40 14.37 -7.58
N GLU A 149 -0.91 14.19 -7.67
CA GLU A 149 -1.90 15.26 -7.52
C GLU A 149 -1.93 15.80 -6.08
N LEU A 150 -1.72 14.93 -5.08
CA LEU A 150 -1.54 15.38 -3.70
C LEU A 150 -0.35 16.32 -3.57
N LEU A 151 0.78 15.96 -4.18
CA LEU A 151 1.97 16.80 -4.17
C LEU A 151 1.72 18.13 -4.90
N LYS A 152 1.11 18.12 -6.09
CA LYS A 152 0.71 19.33 -6.83
C LYS A 152 -0.20 20.22 -6.00
N CYS A 153 -1.14 19.63 -5.25
CA CYS A 153 -2.03 20.37 -4.36
C CYS A 153 -1.28 21.13 -3.25
N LEU A 154 -0.11 20.63 -2.84
CA LEU A 154 0.71 21.24 -1.80
C LEU A 154 1.73 22.24 -2.35
N THR A 155 2.11 22.15 -3.63
CA THR A 155 3.19 22.96 -4.21
C THR A 155 2.77 23.93 -5.31
N ASP A 156 1.63 23.69 -5.98
CA ASP A 156 1.19 24.45 -7.14
C ASP A 156 -0.16 25.12 -6.88
N SER A 157 -0.12 26.43 -6.62
CA SER A 157 -1.31 27.26 -6.42
C SER A 157 -2.21 27.33 -7.66
N SER A 158 -1.65 27.22 -8.86
CA SER A 158 -2.41 27.21 -10.11
C SER A 158 -3.22 25.92 -10.25
N TYR A 159 -2.66 24.78 -9.82
CA TYR A 159 -3.38 23.51 -9.73
C TYR A 159 -4.55 23.61 -8.74
N VAL A 160 -4.30 24.12 -7.53
CA VAL A 160 -5.36 24.32 -6.52
C VAL A 160 -6.47 25.22 -7.06
N ASN A 161 -6.14 26.35 -7.70
CA ASN A 161 -7.13 27.29 -8.24
C ASN A 161 -8.06 26.66 -9.29
N LYS A 162 -7.57 25.70 -10.09
CA LYS A 162 -8.41 24.94 -11.04
C LYS A 162 -9.46 24.07 -10.33
N LEU A 163 -9.13 23.57 -9.14
CA LEU A 163 -10.01 22.69 -8.36
C LEU A 163 -10.94 23.46 -7.43
N VAL A 164 -10.51 24.59 -6.85
CA VAL A 164 -11.28 25.38 -5.87
C VAL A 164 -12.69 25.74 -6.35
N GLY A 165 -12.87 25.98 -7.66
CA GLY A 165 -14.18 26.24 -8.25
C GLY A 165 -15.13 25.04 -8.22
N LYS A 166 -14.59 23.82 -8.24
CA LYS A 166 -15.33 22.54 -8.21
C LYS A 166 -15.64 22.07 -6.79
N ILE A 167 -14.92 22.57 -5.78
CA ILE A 167 -15.07 22.15 -4.39
C ILE A 167 -16.47 22.51 -3.86
N THR A 168 -17.22 21.48 -3.46
CA THR A 168 -18.56 21.62 -2.86
C THR A 168 -18.52 21.72 -1.34
N ASP A 169 -17.48 21.19 -0.69
CA ASP A 169 -17.31 21.29 0.77
C ASP A 169 -16.92 22.74 1.18
N PRO A 170 -17.76 23.46 1.93
CA PRO A 170 -17.49 24.84 2.32
C PRO A 170 -16.30 24.98 3.28
N ILE A 171 -15.98 23.95 4.07
CA ILE A 171 -14.83 23.95 5.00
C ILE A 171 -13.54 23.93 4.19
N VAL A 172 -13.44 23.00 3.23
CA VAL A 172 -12.26 22.87 2.36
C VAL A 172 -12.12 24.08 1.44
N LYS A 173 -13.23 24.60 0.92
CA LYS A 173 -13.21 25.83 0.12
C LYS A 173 -12.68 27.03 0.92
N ASN A 174 -13.17 27.22 2.16
CA ASN A 174 -12.69 28.28 3.04
C ASN A 174 -11.21 28.12 3.43
N TYR A 175 -10.72 26.89 3.58
CA TYR A 175 -9.30 26.64 3.83
C TYR A 175 -8.43 27.29 2.74
N TRP A 176 -8.74 27.07 1.47
CA TRP A 176 -7.98 27.67 0.37
C TRP A 176 -8.23 29.17 0.20
N THR A 177 -9.49 29.60 0.17
CA THR A 177 -9.83 30.99 -0.19
C THR A 177 -9.67 31.99 0.96
N LYS A 178 -9.59 31.52 2.21
CA LYS A 178 -9.41 32.39 3.38
C LYS A 178 -8.13 32.05 4.13
N GLN A 179 -8.01 30.84 4.69
CA GLN A 179 -6.90 30.55 5.59
C GLN A 179 -5.54 30.59 4.86
N ILE A 180 -5.41 29.84 3.77
CA ILE A 180 -4.18 29.83 2.97
C ILE A 180 -4.00 31.15 2.24
N ALA A 181 -5.06 31.76 1.70
CA ALA A 181 -4.96 33.07 1.04
C ALA A 181 -4.45 34.19 1.96
N GLN A 182 -4.86 34.20 3.24
CA GLN A 182 -4.51 35.24 4.22
C GLN A 182 -3.21 34.97 4.99
N THR A 183 -2.64 33.78 4.86
CA THR A 183 -1.32 33.48 5.44
C THR A 183 -0.24 34.25 4.66
N SER A 184 0.88 34.64 5.27
CA SER A 184 2.00 35.23 4.51
C SER A 184 2.64 34.16 3.61
N ASP A 185 3.18 34.56 2.46
CA ASP A 185 3.79 33.59 1.54
C ASP A 185 4.98 32.88 2.18
N PHE A 186 5.75 33.57 3.04
CA PHE A 186 6.83 32.96 3.82
C PHE A 186 6.33 31.81 4.71
N HIS A 187 5.30 32.05 5.54
CA HIS A 187 4.77 31.02 6.43
C HIS A 187 4.04 29.89 5.68
N LYS A 188 3.43 30.18 4.54
CA LYS A 188 2.88 29.13 3.66
C LYS A 188 4.00 28.21 3.19
N SER A 189 5.07 28.77 2.64
CA SER A 189 6.20 27.99 2.13
C SER A 189 6.81 27.12 3.22
N GLU A 190 7.09 27.65 4.42
CA GLU A 190 7.66 26.85 5.51
C GLU A 190 6.79 25.63 5.88
N ILE A 191 5.48 25.82 6.01
CA ILE A 191 4.55 24.75 6.38
C ILE A 191 4.45 23.72 5.24
N LEU A 192 4.29 24.20 4.01
CA LEU A 192 4.10 23.35 2.84
C LEU A 192 5.37 22.58 2.51
N ASP A 193 6.55 23.20 2.56
CA ASP A 193 7.83 22.53 2.31
C ASP A 193 8.10 21.41 3.31
N TYR A 194 7.77 21.64 4.59
CA TYR A 194 7.82 20.60 5.60
C TYR A 194 6.89 19.42 5.26
N ILE A 195 5.63 19.66 4.87
CA ILE A 195 4.70 18.59 4.49
C ILE A 195 5.18 17.87 3.23
N VAL A 196 5.57 18.63 2.21
CA VAL A 196 6.11 18.16 0.93
C VAL A 196 7.31 17.24 1.15
N SER A 197 8.20 17.56 2.08
CA SER A 197 9.36 16.72 2.41
C SER A 197 8.98 15.29 2.84
N LYS A 198 7.77 15.08 3.37
CA LYS A 198 7.25 13.77 3.80
C LYS A 198 6.56 13.00 2.67
N PHE A 199 6.11 13.68 1.62
CA PHE A 199 5.53 13.04 0.44
C PHE A 199 6.50 12.92 -0.73
N SER A 200 7.58 13.71 -0.74
CA SER A 200 8.51 13.82 -1.86
C SER A 200 9.11 12.47 -2.24
N ARG A 201 9.38 11.57 -1.29
CA ARG A 201 9.92 10.22 -1.56
C ARG A 201 9.03 9.37 -2.46
N PHE A 202 7.70 9.47 -2.33
CA PHE A 202 6.75 8.70 -3.16
C PHE A 202 6.78 9.14 -4.63
N VAL A 203 7.23 10.37 -4.88
CA VAL A 203 7.35 10.92 -6.22
C VAL A 203 8.80 10.88 -6.69
N SER A 204 9.81 11.17 -5.88
CA SER A 204 11.20 11.26 -6.34
C SER A 204 11.79 9.92 -6.74
N ASP A 205 11.42 8.84 -6.06
CA ASP A 205 11.78 7.48 -6.44
C ASP A 205 10.96 7.03 -7.66
N THR A 206 11.63 6.81 -8.80
CA THR A 206 10.99 6.42 -10.05
C THR A 206 10.22 5.09 -9.93
N ARG A 207 10.70 4.14 -9.11
CA ARG A 207 10.03 2.86 -8.91
C ARG A 207 8.73 3.06 -8.12
N LEU A 208 8.80 3.76 -6.98
CA LEU A 208 7.61 4.08 -6.19
C LEU A 208 6.61 4.95 -6.98
N ARG A 209 7.11 5.93 -7.74
CA ARG A 209 6.28 6.79 -8.60
C ARG A 209 5.47 5.95 -9.58
N LYS A 210 6.09 4.96 -10.23
CA LYS A 210 5.40 4.03 -11.13
C LYS A 210 4.34 3.20 -10.40
N ILE A 211 4.41 3.04 -9.09
CA ILE A 211 3.41 2.27 -8.33
C ILE A 211 2.27 3.16 -7.85
N VAL A 212 2.57 4.20 -7.07
CA VAL A 212 1.54 4.93 -6.30
C VAL A 212 1.05 6.21 -6.97
N CYS A 213 1.69 6.66 -8.05
CA CYS A 213 1.29 7.85 -8.80
C CYS A 213 0.56 7.53 -10.11
N GLN A 214 0.19 6.27 -10.34
CA GLN A 214 -0.68 5.94 -11.46
C GLN A 214 -2.10 6.45 -11.17
N PRO A 215 -2.84 6.92 -12.19
CA PRO A 215 -4.24 7.32 -12.01
C PRO A 215 -5.12 6.11 -11.71
N GLN A 216 -4.74 4.93 -12.23
CA GLN A 216 -5.54 3.73 -12.14
C GLN A 216 -4.82 2.54 -11.50
N ASP A 217 -5.56 1.74 -10.72
CA ASP A 217 -5.10 0.43 -10.26
C ASP A 217 -4.92 -0.50 -11.46
N THR A 218 -3.82 -1.26 -11.45
CA THR A 218 -3.56 -2.31 -12.46
C THR A 218 -4.01 -3.69 -12.01
N ILE A 219 -4.21 -3.87 -10.69
CA ILE A 219 -4.54 -5.14 -10.07
C ILE A 219 -5.88 -5.02 -9.34
N ASP A 220 -6.83 -5.87 -9.73
CA ASP A 220 -8.07 -6.05 -8.99
C ASP A 220 -7.94 -7.25 -8.03
N PHE A 221 -7.51 -6.99 -6.81
CA PHE A 221 -7.38 -8.02 -5.77
C PHE A 221 -8.72 -8.69 -5.45
N GLN A 222 -9.82 -7.95 -5.50
CA GLN A 222 -11.15 -8.49 -5.20
C GLN A 222 -11.53 -9.54 -6.24
N LYS A 223 -11.30 -9.25 -7.52
CA LYS A 223 -11.50 -10.20 -8.62
C LYS A 223 -10.62 -11.44 -8.47
N LEU A 224 -9.32 -11.25 -8.21
CA LEU A 224 -8.38 -12.37 -8.03
C LEU A 224 -8.79 -13.29 -6.87
N LEU A 225 -9.25 -12.72 -5.75
CA LEU A 225 -9.76 -13.51 -4.63
C LEU A 225 -11.07 -14.24 -4.96
N GLN A 226 -11.99 -13.61 -5.70
CA GLN A 226 -13.23 -14.24 -6.18
C GLN A 226 -12.95 -15.40 -7.15
N GLU A 227 -11.91 -15.28 -7.97
CA GLU A 227 -11.39 -16.34 -8.84
C GLU A 227 -10.59 -17.41 -8.08
N LYS A 228 -10.56 -17.34 -6.74
CA LYS A 228 -9.87 -18.28 -5.84
C LYS A 228 -8.37 -18.39 -6.12
N LYS A 229 -7.74 -17.27 -6.52
CA LYS A 229 -6.30 -17.22 -6.75
C LYS A 229 -5.53 -17.14 -5.43
N THR A 230 -4.36 -17.75 -5.42
CA THR A 230 -3.28 -17.41 -4.49
C THR A 230 -2.45 -16.31 -5.12
N ILE A 231 -2.48 -15.13 -4.54
CA ILE A 231 -1.79 -13.93 -5.02
C ILE A 231 -0.43 -13.86 -4.34
N LEU A 232 0.65 -13.93 -5.12
CA LEU A 232 2.02 -13.79 -4.64
C LEU A 232 2.50 -12.39 -5.02
N LEU A 233 2.65 -11.53 -4.02
CA LEU A 233 3.25 -10.20 -4.17
C LEU A 233 4.74 -10.30 -3.84
N ASP A 234 5.57 -10.30 -4.87
CA ASP A 234 7.03 -10.39 -4.76
C ASP A 234 7.63 -8.98 -4.75
N PHE A 235 8.29 -8.65 -3.66
CA PHE A 235 8.99 -7.38 -3.46
C PHE A 235 10.51 -7.52 -3.55
N SER A 236 11.02 -8.69 -3.93
CA SER A 236 12.44 -8.94 -4.00
C SER A 236 13.09 -8.08 -5.09
N GLU A 237 14.12 -7.32 -4.70
CA GLU A 237 14.91 -6.54 -5.67
C GLU A 237 15.91 -7.44 -6.43
N TYR A 238 16.14 -8.66 -5.93
CA TYR A 238 17.23 -9.55 -6.34
C TYR A 238 17.14 -10.10 -7.76
N TYR A 239 16.01 -9.96 -8.46
CA TYR A 239 15.91 -10.38 -9.86
C TYR A 239 16.49 -9.36 -10.85
N TYR A 240 16.66 -8.09 -10.46
CA TYR A 240 17.14 -7.03 -11.36
C TYR A 240 18.64 -7.07 -11.65
N ASP A 241 19.47 -7.59 -10.74
CA ASP A 241 20.92 -7.60 -10.89
C ASP A 241 21.46 -8.83 -11.65
N ARG A 242 20.63 -9.82 -11.98
CA ARG A 242 21.09 -11.04 -12.67
C ARG A 242 20.98 -11.00 -14.19
N GLU A 243 20.21 -10.08 -14.76
CA GLU A 243 20.20 -9.85 -16.21
C GLU A 243 21.14 -8.70 -16.64
N ALA A 244 21.83 -8.06 -15.69
CA ALA A 244 22.81 -7.01 -15.93
C ALA A 244 24.27 -7.50 -15.93
N ASN A 245 24.53 -8.81 -15.87
CA ASN A 245 25.86 -9.42 -15.98
C ASN A 245 25.87 -10.64 -16.90
#